data_AF-A0A8S1PHG5-F1
#
_entry.id   AF-A0A8S1PHG5-F1
#
_cell.length_a   1.000
_cell.length_b   1.000
_cell.length_c   1.000
_cell.angle_alpha   90.00
_cell.angle_beta   90.00
_cell.angle_gamma   90.00
#
_symmetry.space_group_name_H-M   'P 1'
#
loop_
_entity.id
_entity.type
_entity.pdbx_description
1 polymer ?
#
loop_
_entity_poly.entity_id
_entity_poly.type
_entity_poly.pdbx_seq_one_letter_code
_entity_poly.pdbx_strand_id
1 'polypeptide(L)'
;MDLPPLSELELQNIYAWIDKIPLSRPKKNIQRDFADGAMVAEIVYHYLPKLVEKHNYPQAHSVQQKQYNWSTLNLKVFKKLGFQLSKNDIDSVIACSPEAVERVLKLLQIKIEKYFEQQKELEKKALEQQKQQQQQQQQKQQVQEDPLQNQDLRFILAEKNQAITELKETVEILQLKVKKLEQLLQIKDNKIQGLINQLQGKQ
;
A
#
# COMPACT_ATOMS: atom_id res chain seq x y z
N MET A 1 -8.56 13.36 24.14
CA MET A 1 -9.60 12.83 23.24
C MET A 1 -10.65 12.07 24.03
N ASP A 2 -11.93 12.42 23.90
CA ASP A 2 -13.04 11.72 24.57
C ASP A 2 -13.55 10.55 23.69
N LEU A 3 -12.72 9.52 23.55
CA LEU A 3 -13.14 8.25 22.92
C LEU A 3 -13.56 7.25 24.02
N PRO A 4 -14.54 6.37 23.77
CA PRO A 4 -14.85 5.28 24.68
C PRO A 4 -13.61 4.39 24.91
N PRO A 5 -13.52 3.70 26.07
CA PRO A 5 -12.47 2.71 26.29
C PRO A 5 -12.53 1.65 25.20
N LEU A 6 -11.35 1.22 24.72
CA LEU A 6 -11.25 0.22 23.66
C LEU A 6 -11.64 -1.14 24.22
N SER A 7 -12.53 -1.85 23.52
CA SER A 7 -12.83 -3.25 23.85
C SER A 7 -11.64 -4.15 23.55
N GLU A 8 -11.56 -5.29 24.23
CA GLU A 8 -10.49 -6.29 24.01
C GLU A 8 -10.44 -6.77 22.55
N LEU A 9 -11.61 -6.90 21.91
CA LEU A 9 -11.71 -7.25 20.49
C LEU A 9 -11.13 -6.16 19.57
N GLU A 10 -11.38 -4.88 19.88
CA GLU A 10 -10.80 -3.78 19.11
C GLU A 10 -9.28 -3.74 19.26
N LEU A 11 -8.79 -3.99 20.46
CA LEU A 11 -7.36 -4.07 20.74
C LEU A 11 -6.70 -5.18 19.92
N GLN A 12 -7.29 -6.38 19.89
CA GLN A 12 -6.82 -7.49 19.10
C GLN A 12 -6.80 -7.16 17.60
N ASN A 13 -7.84 -6.49 17.09
CA ASN A 13 -7.93 -6.06 15.70
C ASN A 13 -6.85 -5.03 15.33
N ILE A 14 -6.54 -4.09 16.23
CA ILE A 14 -5.46 -3.11 16.04
C ILE A 14 -4.12 -3.84 15.96
N TYR A 15 -3.84 -4.78 16.86
CA TYR A 15 -2.58 -5.52 16.85
C TYR A 15 -2.43 -6.41 15.61
N ALA A 16 -3.48 -7.14 15.24
CA ALA A 16 -3.49 -7.93 14.01
C ALA A 16 -3.29 -7.07 12.75
N TRP A 17 -3.79 -5.83 12.75
CA TRP A 17 -3.56 -4.89 11.65
C TRP A 17 -2.09 -4.47 11.57
N ILE A 18 -1.46 -4.14 12.69
CA ILE A 18 -0.06 -3.73 12.75
C ILE A 18 0.88 -4.88 12.38
N ASP A 19 0.53 -6.12 12.71
CA ASP A 19 1.33 -7.31 12.38
C ASP A 19 1.36 -7.63 10.89
N LYS A 20 0.36 -7.20 10.12
CA LYS A 20 0.37 -7.30 8.64
C LYS A 20 1.43 -6.41 7.99
N ILE A 21 1.92 -5.40 8.71
CA ILE A 21 2.85 -4.40 8.18
C ILE A 21 4.27 -4.87 8.47
N PRO A 22 5.16 -4.94 7.46
CA PRO A 22 6.56 -5.28 7.66
C PRO A 22 7.29 -4.10 8.30
N LEU A 23 7.16 -3.97 9.63
CA LEU A 23 7.90 -2.98 10.40
C LEU A 23 9.37 -3.38 10.52
N SER A 24 10.24 -2.38 10.59
CA SER A 24 11.70 -2.58 10.63
C SER A 24 12.19 -3.33 11.87
N ARG A 25 11.35 -3.46 12.91
CA ARG A 25 11.70 -4.08 14.19
C ARG A 25 10.57 -4.94 14.76
N PRO A 26 10.91 -6.04 15.46
CA PRO A 26 9.93 -6.84 16.18
C PRO A 26 9.36 -6.04 17.34
N LYS A 27 8.03 -6.09 17.46
CA LYS A 27 7.26 -5.39 18.48
C LYS A 27 7.25 -6.25 19.75
N LYS A 28 7.66 -5.71 20.89
CA LYS A 28 7.56 -6.42 22.19
C LYS A 28 6.56 -5.74 23.11
N ASN A 29 6.53 -4.41 23.11
CA ASN A 29 5.64 -3.61 23.94
C ASN A 29 5.15 -2.42 23.11
N ILE A 30 3.90 -2.48 22.64
CA ILE A 30 3.33 -1.49 21.72
C ILE A 30 3.40 -0.08 22.31
N GLN A 31 3.12 0.09 23.61
CA GLN A 31 3.17 1.42 24.24
C GLN A 31 4.57 2.03 24.16
N ARG A 32 5.60 1.24 24.47
CA ARG A 32 6.99 1.72 24.46
C ARG A 32 7.55 1.90 23.07
N ASP A 33 7.31 0.93 22.20
CA ASP A 33 7.89 0.86 20.85
C ASP A 33 7.30 1.96 19.94
N PHE A 34 6.09 2.43 20.23
CA PHE A 34 5.42 3.47 19.46
C PHE A 34 5.50 4.86 20.11
N ALA A 35 5.92 4.96 21.37
CA ALA A 35 5.98 6.24 22.09
C ALA A 35 6.91 7.28 21.42
N ASP A 36 7.86 6.85 20.60
CA ASP A 36 8.79 7.75 19.92
C ASP A 36 8.30 8.28 18.56
N GLY A 37 7.16 7.77 18.08
CA GLY A 37 6.52 8.16 16.82
C GLY A 37 7.21 7.61 15.55
N ALA A 38 8.39 6.99 15.65
CA ALA A 38 9.10 6.48 14.48
C ALA A 38 8.36 5.30 13.83
N MET A 39 7.85 4.36 14.65
CA MET A 39 7.03 3.26 14.14
C MET A 39 5.71 3.73 13.53
N VAL A 40 5.10 4.78 14.09
CA VAL A 40 3.88 5.38 13.53
C VAL A 40 4.16 5.98 12.15
N ALA A 41 5.32 6.63 11.98
CA ALA A 41 5.74 7.10 10.67
C ALA A 41 5.96 5.95 9.67
N GLU A 42 6.50 4.80 10.09
CA GLU A 42 6.63 3.61 9.23
C GLU A 42 5.27 3.06 8.78
N ILE A 43 4.29 2.99 9.69
CA ILE A 43 2.92 2.57 9.36
C ILE A 43 2.32 3.50 8.30
N VAL A 44 2.43 4.81 8.52
CA VAL A 44 1.92 5.79 7.55
C VAL A 44 2.67 5.65 6.23
N TYR A 45 3.98 5.43 6.24
CA TYR A 45 4.77 5.29 5.02
C TYR A 45 4.35 4.06 4.20
N HIS A 46 4.00 2.96 4.87
CA HIS A 46 3.54 1.75 4.18
C HIS A 46 2.27 1.99 3.37
N TYR A 47 1.29 2.71 3.94
CA TYR A 47 0.03 2.98 3.25
C TYR A 47 0.08 4.24 2.36
N LEU A 48 0.76 5.28 2.81
CA LEU A 48 0.75 6.62 2.25
C LEU A 48 2.19 7.19 2.15
N PRO A 49 3.06 6.60 1.32
CA PRO A 49 4.47 6.98 1.23
C PRO A 49 4.68 8.44 0.79
N LYS A 50 3.71 9.03 0.06
CA LYS A 50 3.74 10.45 -0.35
C LYS A 50 3.42 11.42 0.79
N LEU A 51 2.84 10.94 1.89
CA LEU A 51 2.37 11.79 2.98
C LEU A 51 3.40 11.95 4.09
N VAL A 52 4.36 11.03 4.19
CA VAL A 52 5.35 11.00 5.26
C VAL A 52 6.73 10.71 4.72
N GLU A 53 7.70 11.44 5.25
CA GLU A 53 9.12 11.24 4.97
C GLU A 53 9.76 10.56 6.18
N LYS A 54 9.96 9.24 6.11
CA LYS A 54 10.43 8.45 7.26
C LYS A 54 11.74 8.94 7.88
N HIS A 55 12.61 9.58 7.09
CA HIS A 55 13.90 10.10 7.56
C HIS A 55 13.76 11.29 8.54
N ASN A 56 12.60 11.96 8.57
CA ASN A 56 12.33 13.06 9.49
C ASN A 56 11.98 12.62 10.91
N TYR A 57 11.84 11.31 11.14
CA TYR A 57 11.41 10.74 12.42
C TYR A 57 12.45 9.74 12.92
N PRO A 58 13.64 10.22 13.33
CA PRO A 58 14.64 9.34 13.92
C PRO A 58 14.11 8.77 15.22
N GLN A 59 14.58 7.57 15.55
CA GLN A 59 14.26 6.93 16.82
C GLN A 59 14.76 7.77 17.99
N ALA A 60 13.94 7.83 19.02
CA ALA A 60 14.13 8.81 20.07
C ALA A 60 13.96 8.19 21.46
N HIS A 61 14.94 8.43 22.31
CA HIS A 61 14.86 8.09 23.74
C HIS A 61 14.54 9.31 24.60
N SER A 62 14.92 10.53 24.17
CA SER A 62 14.63 11.77 24.90
C SER A 62 13.18 12.21 24.69
N VAL A 63 12.52 12.65 25.77
CA VAL A 63 11.16 13.20 25.73
C VAL A 63 11.04 14.34 24.73
N GLN A 64 12.05 15.21 24.65
CA GLN A 64 12.09 16.35 23.73
C GLN A 64 12.04 15.91 22.26
N GLN A 65 12.83 14.89 21.89
CA GLN A 65 12.82 14.40 20.51
C GLN A 65 11.53 13.64 20.19
N LYS A 66 10.98 12.88 21.15
CA LYS A 66 9.66 12.26 20.99
C LYS A 66 8.57 13.31 20.77
N GLN A 67 8.59 14.41 21.54
CA GLN A 67 7.66 15.53 21.36
C GLN A 67 7.77 16.14 19.96
N TYR A 68 9.00 16.35 19.49
CA TYR A 68 9.26 16.88 18.15
C TYR A 68 8.71 15.93 17.06
N ASN A 69 8.98 14.63 17.17
CA ASN A 69 8.49 13.63 16.23
C ASN A 69 6.95 13.63 16.17
N TRP A 70 6.28 13.58 17.33
CA TRP A 70 4.82 13.59 17.41
C TRP A 70 4.20 14.89 16.92
N SER A 71 4.79 16.04 17.27
CA SER A 71 4.32 17.35 16.81
C SER A 71 4.45 17.49 15.30
N THR A 72 5.53 16.96 14.73
CA THR A 72 5.77 16.94 13.28
C THR A 72 4.79 16.01 12.57
N LEU A 73 4.53 14.80 13.10
CA LEU A 73 3.48 13.89 12.59
C LEU A 73 2.11 14.57 12.62
N ASN A 74 1.78 15.24 13.72
CA ASN A 74 0.50 15.90 13.91
C ASN A 74 0.25 17.00 12.85
N LEU A 75 1.26 17.83 12.60
CA LEU A 75 1.18 18.93 11.64
C LEU A 75 1.26 18.46 10.17
N LYS A 76 2.18 17.55 9.84
CA LYS A 76 2.46 17.17 8.45
C LYS A 76 1.60 16.02 7.95
N VAL A 77 1.23 15.09 8.82
CA VAL A 77 0.56 13.83 8.45
C VAL A 77 -0.89 13.85 8.91
N PHE A 78 -1.14 13.95 10.21
CA PHE A 78 -2.49 13.80 10.76
C PHE A 78 -3.42 14.90 10.26
N LYS A 79 -2.94 16.15 10.19
CA LYS A 79 -3.71 17.26 9.60
C LYS A 79 -4.17 16.97 8.18
N LYS A 80 -3.34 16.31 7.35
CA LYS A 80 -3.70 15.92 5.97
C LYS A 80 -4.65 14.73 5.93
N LEU A 81 -4.61 13.85 6.93
CA LEU A 81 -5.59 12.78 7.14
C LEU A 81 -6.92 13.29 7.75
N GLY A 82 -7.01 14.59 8.06
CA GLY A 82 -8.22 15.21 8.59
C GLY A 82 -8.45 14.92 10.08
N PHE A 83 -7.39 14.82 10.87
CA PHE A 83 -7.47 14.82 12.34
C PHE A 83 -6.22 15.45 12.96
N GLN A 84 -6.30 15.83 14.25
CA GLN A 84 -5.15 16.35 14.98
C GLN A 84 -5.21 15.86 16.42
N LEU A 85 -4.03 15.61 17.00
CA LEU A 85 -3.87 15.26 18.41
C LEU A 85 -3.68 16.52 19.24
N SER A 86 -4.26 16.56 20.44
CA SER A 86 -3.95 17.62 21.40
C SER A 86 -2.56 17.40 22.03
N LYS A 87 -1.99 18.46 22.62
CA LYS A 87 -0.70 18.33 23.33
C LYS A 87 -0.80 17.31 24.47
N ASN A 88 -1.89 17.30 25.22
CA ASN A 88 -2.11 16.36 26.31
C ASN A 88 -2.18 14.90 25.83
N ASP A 89 -2.79 14.66 24.66
CA ASP A 89 -2.84 13.31 24.06
C ASP A 89 -1.44 12.85 23.64
N ILE A 90 -0.64 13.75 23.06
CA ILE A 90 0.77 13.49 22.70
C ILE A 90 1.59 13.18 23.94
N ASP A 91 1.48 14.01 24.98
CA ASP A 91 2.22 13.84 26.22
C ASP A 91 1.86 12.50 26.90
N SER A 92 0.58 12.08 26.84
CA SER A 92 0.11 10.77 27.34
C SER A 92 0.71 9.59 26.56
N VAL A 93 0.84 9.72 25.24
CA VAL A 93 1.50 8.69 24.41
C VAL A 93 2.98 8.59 24.74
N ILE A 94 3.66 9.72 24.91
CA ILE A 94 5.09 9.75 25.25
C ILE A 94 5.34 9.16 26.65
N ALA A 95 4.43 9.40 27.59
CA ALA A 95 4.45 8.81 28.93
C ALA A 95 4.16 7.31 28.96
N CYS A 96 3.86 6.69 27.81
CA CYS A 96 3.45 5.28 27.69
C CYS A 96 2.19 4.97 28.52
N SER A 97 1.28 5.94 28.65
CA SER A 97 0.00 5.73 29.34
C SER A 97 -0.80 4.62 28.66
N PRO A 98 -1.44 3.72 29.42
CA PRO A 98 -2.30 2.69 28.86
C PRO A 98 -3.39 3.27 27.95
N GLU A 99 -3.70 2.57 26.86
CA GLU A 99 -4.67 2.95 25.82
C GLU A 99 -4.36 4.20 25.00
N ALA A 100 -3.39 5.02 25.40
CA ALA A 100 -3.11 6.29 24.73
C ALA A 100 -2.68 6.07 23.28
N VAL A 101 -1.74 5.15 23.06
CA VAL A 101 -1.22 4.88 21.70
C VAL A 101 -2.22 4.07 20.89
N GLU A 102 -2.96 3.18 21.53
CA GLU A 102 -3.96 2.33 20.89
C GLU A 102 -5.12 3.16 20.35
N ARG A 103 -5.55 4.20 21.08
CA ARG A 103 -6.52 5.19 20.60
C ARG A 103 -6.02 5.94 19.37
N VAL A 104 -4.75 6.35 19.37
CA VAL A 104 -4.14 7.01 18.21
C VAL A 104 -4.07 6.06 17.01
N LEU A 105 -3.68 4.80 17.22
CA LEU A 105 -3.60 3.78 16.18
C LEU A 105 -4.96 3.44 15.59
N LYS A 106 -6.00 3.33 16.42
CA LYS A 106 -7.38 3.14 15.97
C LYS A 106 -7.86 4.30 15.10
N LEU A 107 -7.62 5.53 15.56
CA LEU A 107 -7.98 6.73 14.80
C LEU A 107 -7.24 6.78 13.47
N LEU A 108 -5.94 6.47 13.48
CA LEU A 108 -5.12 6.42 12.29
C LEU A 108 -5.65 5.37 11.29
N GLN A 109 -5.98 4.17 11.75
CA GLN A 109 -6.55 3.10 10.92
C GLN A 109 -7.83 3.57 10.20
N ILE A 110 -8.80 4.10 10.94
CA ILE A 110 -10.08 4.60 10.38
C ILE A 110 -9.82 5.71 9.36
N LYS A 111 -8.88 6.61 9.66
CA LYS A 111 -8.59 7.77 8.79
C LYS A 111 -7.86 7.36 7.51
N ILE A 112 -6.97 6.37 7.57
CA ILE A 112 -6.33 5.79 6.40
C ILE A 112 -7.37 5.13 5.49
N GLU A 113 -8.27 4.33 6.05
CA GLU A 113 -9.33 3.65 5.27
C GLU A 113 -10.24 4.66 4.56
N LYS A 114 -10.72 5.68 5.28
CA LYS A 114 -11.51 6.78 4.69
C LYS A 114 -10.75 7.53 3.60
N TYR A 115 -9.44 7.74 3.77
CA TYR A 115 -8.62 8.39 2.75
C TYR A 115 -8.58 7.57 1.46
N PHE A 116 -8.45 6.25 1.55
CA PHE A 116 -8.47 5.36 0.37
C PHE A 116 -9.83 5.34 -0.34
N GLU A 117 -10.93 5.33 0.41
CA GLU A 117 -12.28 5.41 -0.17
C GLU A 117 -12.47 6.70 -0.97
N GLN A 118 -12.04 7.84 -0.41
CA GLN A 118 -12.11 9.13 -1.10
C GLN A 118 -11.28 9.14 -2.39
N GLN A 119 -10.08 8.55 -2.37
CA GLN A 119 -9.25 8.46 -3.58
C GLN A 119 -9.92 7.62 -4.67
N LYS A 120 -10.53 6.48 -4.32
CA LYS A 120 -11.28 5.64 -5.27
C LYS A 120 -12.48 6.36 -5.87
N GLU A 121 -13.24 7.09 -5.05
CA GLU A 121 -14.37 7.87 -5.52
C GLU A 121 -13.96 9.01 -6.45
N LEU A 122 -12.84 9.70 -6.15
CA LEU A 122 -12.28 10.73 -7.02
C LEU A 122 -11.84 10.14 -8.38
N GLU A 123 -11.16 8.99 -8.36
CA GLU A 123 -10.72 8.30 -9.58
C GLU A 123 -11.92 7.85 -10.43
N LYS A 124 -12.95 7.29 -9.79
CA LYS A 124 -14.18 6.88 -10.47
C LYS A 124 -14.89 8.07 -11.13
N LYS A 125 -15.02 9.19 -10.42
CA LYS A 125 -15.61 10.42 -10.97
C LYS A 125 -14.79 10.99 -12.12
N ALA A 126 -13.46 10.96 -12.04
CA ALA A 126 -12.58 11.39 -13.12
C ALA A 126 -12.74 10.49 -14.38
N LEU A 127 -12.85 9.18 -14.19
CA LEU A 127 -13.08 8.23 -15.29
C LEU A 127 -14.47 8.42 -15.92
N GLU A 128 -15.52 8.65 -15.12
CA GLU A 128 -16.86 8.95 -15.61
C GLU A 128 -16.90 10.26 -16.42
N GLN A 129 -16.21 11.30 -15.94
CA GLN A 129 -16.07 12.57 -16.67
C GLN A 129 -15.32 12.39 -17.99
N GLN A 130 -14.24 11.61 -18.02
CA GLN A 130 -13.52 11.30 -19.27
C GLN A 130 -14.39 10.53 -20.26
N LYS A 131 -15.17 9.54 -19.80
CA LYS A 131 -16.11 8.79 -20.67
C LYS A 131 -17.19 9.70 -21.26
N GLN A 132 -17.75 10.63 -20.48
CA GLN A 132 -18.74 11.59 -20.96
C GLN A 132 -18.13 12.54 -22.01
N GLN A 133 -16.91 13.02 -21.81
CA GLN A 133 -16.20 13.86 -22.78
C GLN A 133 -15.89 13.11 -24.08
N GLN A 134 -15.48 11.83 -24.00
CA GLN A 134 -15.26 10.99 -25.18
C GLN A 134 -16.54 10.71 -25.96
N GLN A 135 -17.66 10.45 -25.29
CA GLN A 135 -18.96 10.26 -25.96
C GLN A 135 -19.45 11.53 -26.67
N GLN A 136 -19.24 12.71 -26.09
CA GLN A 136 -19.57 13.98 -26.74
C GLN A 136 -18.65 14.29 -27.94
N GLN A 137 -17.37 13.90 -27.90
CA GLN A 137 -16.47 14.02 -29.05
C GLN A 137 -16.82 13.04 -30.18
N GLN A 138 -17.19 11.79 -29.87
CA GLN A 138 -17.64 10.82 -30.87
C GLN A 138 -18.94 11.25 -31.57
N GLN A 139 -19.89 11.83 -30.84
CA GLN A 139 -21.11 12.40 -31.45
C GLN A 139 -20.82 13.63 -32.32
N LYS A 140 -19.82 14.46 -31.98
CA LYS A 140 -19.40 15.57 -32.85
C LYS A 140 -18.66 15.11 -34.11
N GLN A 141 -17.85 14.05 -34.04
CA GLN A 141 -17.15 13.49 -35.20
C GLN A 141 -18.07 12.76 -36.19
N GLN A 142 -19.11 12.07 -35.72
CA GLN A 142 -20.07 11.41 -36.61
C GLN A 142 -20.85 12.36 -37.54
N VAL A 143 -20.88 13.66 -37.25
CA VAL A 143 -21.60 14.67 -38.07
C VAL A 143 -20.70 15.26 -39.18
N GLN A 144 -19.39 14.92 -39.22
CA GLN A 144 -18.43 15.57 -40.12
C GLN A 144 -17.40 14.65 -40.81
N GLU A 145 -17.54 13.32 -40.76
CA GLU A 145 -16.53 12.41 -41.33
C GLU A 145 -16.72 12.11 -42.84
N ASP A 146 -15.66 12.37 -43.61
CA ASP A 146 -15.46 11.94 -45.01
C ASP A 146 -15.31 10.39 -45.05
N PRO A 147 -16.06 9.65 -45.90
CA PRO A 147 -16.06 8.19 -45.96
C PRO A 147 -14.68 7.53 -46.15
N LEU A 148 -13.73 8.18 -46.83
CA LEU A 148 -12.40 7.58 -47.08
C LEU A 148 -11.57 7.45 -45.79
N GLN A 149 -11.62 8.42 -44.88
CA GLN A 149 -10.82 8.41 -43.65
C GLN A 149 -11.23 7.27 -42.69
N ASN A 150 -12.49 6.81 -42.78
CA ASN A 150 -13.03 5.75 -41.93
C ASN A 150 -12.51 4.36 -42.32
N GLN A 151 -12.10 4.14 -43.58
CA GLN A 151 -11.52 2.87 -44.02
C GLN A 151 -10.10 2.67 -43.49
N ASP A 152 -9.24 3.70 -43.56
CA ASP A 152 -7.86 3.62 -43.07
C ASP A 152 -7.83 3.35 -41.56
N LEU A 153 -8.70 4.02 -40.80
CA LEU A 153 -8.78 3.83 -39.36
C LEU A 153 -9.26 2.42 -38.98
N ARG A 154 -10.21 1.86 -39.74
CA ARG A 154 -10.67 0.47 -39.55
C ARG A 154 -9.57 -0.53 -39.85
N PHE A 155 -8.78 -0.29 -40.90
CA PHE A 155 -7.65 -1.15 -41.24
C PHE A 155 -6.60 -1.14 -40.14
N ILE A 156 -6.21 0.05 -39.64
CA ILE A 156 -5.25 0.20 -38.54
C ILE A 156 -5.77 -0.47 -37.25
N LEU A 157 -7.06 -0.32 -36.95
CA LEU A 157 -7.66 -0.97 -35.77
C LEU A 157 -7.66 -2.50 -35.91
N ALA A 158 -7.91 -3.03 -37.11
CA ALA A 158 -7.86 -4.46 -37.38
C ALA A 158 -6.42 -5.01 -37.20
N GLU A 159 -5.41 -4.34 -37.75
CA GLU A 159 -4.00 -4.71 -37.57
C GLU A 159 -3.60 -4.68 -36.08
N LYS A 160 -3.97 -3.63 -35.34
CA LYS A 160 -3.67 -3.55 -33.91
C LYS A 160 -4.35 -4.66 -33.11
N ASN A 161 -5.60 -4.98 -33.42
CA ASN A 161 -6.31 -6.08 -32.76
C ASN A 161 -5.68 -7.46 -33.08
N GLN A 162 -5.20 -7.66 -34.30
CA GLN A 162 -4.45 -8.85 -34.67
C GLN A 162 -3.13 -8.94 -33.88
N ALA A 163 -2.34 -7.86 -33.84
CA ALA A 163 -1.09 -7.81 -33.08
C ALA A 163 -1.31 -8.05 -31.57
N ILE A 164 -2.42 -7.56 -31.00
CA ILE A 164 -2.79 -7.84 -29.61
C ILE A 164 -3.04 -9.35 -29.40
N THR A 165 -3.66 -10.01 -30.37
CA THR A 165 -3.94 -11.45 -30.31
C THR A 165 -2.64 -12.26 -30.37
N GLU A 166 -1.76 -11.94 -31.32
CA GLU A 166 -0.45 -12.58 -31.48
C GLU A 166 0.45 -12.39 -30.23
N LEU A 167 0.43 -11.19 -29.64
CA LEU A 167 1.17 -10.92 -28.40
C LEU A 167 0.62 -11.74 -27.23
N LYS A 168 -0.70 -11.90 -27.12
CA LYS A 168 -1.32 -12.72 -26.06
C LYS A 168 -0.93 -14.20 -26.21
N GLU A 169 -0.98 -14.74 -27.42
CA GLU A 169 -0.54 -16.11 -27.70
C GLU A 169 0.95 -16.30 -27.36
N THR A 170 1.79 -15.32 -27.71
CA THR A 170 3.22 -15.34 -27.38
C THR A 170 3.44 -15.36 -25.87
N VAL A 171 2.71 -14.54 -25.12
CA VAL A 171 2.79 -14.50 -23.65
C VAL A 171 2.37 -15.85 -23.05
N GLU A 172 1.31 -16.47 -23.56
CA GLU A 172 0.85 -17.78 -23.10
C GLU A 172 1.92 -18.87 -23.33
N ILE A 173 2.52 -18.89 -24.53
CA ILE A 173 3.62 -19.82 -24.84
C ILE A 173 4.83 -19.60 -23.92
N LEU A 174 5.19 -18.34 -23.66
CA LEU A 174 6.29 -18.01 -22.75
C LEU A 174 5.99 -18.46 -21.32
N GLN A 175 4.77 -18.29 -20.83
CA GLN A 175 4.36 -18.76 -19.51
C GLN A 175 4.49 -20.29 -19.38
N LEU A 176 4.07 -21.04 -20.42
CA LEU A 176 4.25 -22.50 -20.45
C LEU A 176 5.73 -22.89 -20.42
N LYS A 177 6.60 -22.17 -21.16
CA LYS A 177 8.05 -22.41 -21.14
C LYS A 177 8.66 -22.13 -19.77
N VAL A 178 8.28 -21.03 -19.11
CA VAL A 178 8.74 -20.72 -17.75
C VAL A 178 8.36 -21.84 -16.79
N LYS A 179 7.10 -22.28 -16.80
CA LYS A 179 6.63 -23.39 -15.96
C LYS A 179 7.42 -24.68 -16.20
N LYS A 180 7.78 -24.98 -17.45
CA LYS A 180 8.58 -26.16 -17.78
C LYS A 180 10.02 -26.05 -17.26
N LEU A 181 10.62 -24.86 -17.36
CA LEU A 181 11.96 -24.61 -16.83
C LEU A 181 11.99 -24.73 -15.30
N GLU A 182 10.97 -24.20 -14.61
CA GLU A 182 10.82 -24.34 -13.16
C GLU A 182 10.75 -25.82 -12.74
N GLN A 183 9.95 -26.63 -13.43
CA GLN A 183 9.89 -28.09 -13.18
C GLN A 183 11.25 -28.77 -13.39
N LEU A 184 11.98 -28.42 -14.46
CA LEU A 184 13.30 -28.99 -14.73
C LEU A 184 14.32 -28.60 -13.66
N LEU A 185 14.26 -27.35 -13.19
CA LEU A 185 15.12 -26.85 -12.13
C LEU A 185 14.83 -27.59 -10.82
N GLN A 186 13.55 -27.77 -10.45
CA GLN A 186 13.15 -28.57 -9.29
C GLN A 186 13.65 -30.02 -9.35
N ILE A 187 13.56 -30.68 -10.52
CA ILE A 187 14.09 -32.04 -10.70
C ILE A 187 15.61 -32.07 -10.52
N LYS A 188 16.32 -31.08 -11.08
CA LYS A 188 17.78 -30.98 -10.94
C LYS A 188 18.16 -30.75 -9.48
N ASP A 189 17.49 -29.87 -8.76
CA ASP A 189 17.73 -29.59 -7.35
C ASP A 189 17.53 -30.84 -6.49
N ASN A 190 16.45 -31.59 -6.71
CA ASN A 190 16.20 -32.86 -6.02
C ASN A 190 17.33 -33.87 -6.27
N LYS A 191 17.84 -33.95 -7.51
CA LYS A 191 18.94 -34.86 -7.86
C LYS A 191 20.27 -34.42 -7.24
N ILE A 192 20.55 -33.11 -7.24
CA ILE A 192 21.73 -32.55 -6.56
C ILE A 192 21.65 -32.86 -5.06
N GLN A 193 20.50 -32.64 -4.43
CA GLN A 193 20.31 -32.94 -3.01
C GLN A 193 20.52 -34.43 -2.71
N GLY A 194 20.00 -35.32 -3.56
CA GLY A 194 20.23 -36.76 -3.43
C GLY A 194 21.71 -37.14 -3.52
N LEU A 195 22.45 -36.55 -4.46
CA LEU A 195 23.89 -36.77 -4.60
C LEU A 195 24.69 -36.20 -3.42
N ILE A 196 24.33 -35.01 -2.93
CA ILE A 196 24.94 -34.40 -1.74
C ILE A 196 24.76 -35.31 -0.52
N ASN A 197 23.55 -35.82 -0.30
CA ASN A 197 23.25 -36.73 0.82
C ASN A 197 24.09 -38.03 0.72
N GLN A 198 24.27 -38.57 -0.49
CA GLN A 198 25.12 -39.75 -0.71
C GLN A 198 26.62 -39.49 -0.49
N LEU A 199 27.09 -38.27 -0.75
CA LEU A 199 28.48 -37.87 -0.48
C LEU A 199 28.71 -37.65 1.02
N GLN A 200 27.75 -37.06 1.73
CA GLN A 200 27.85 -36.83 3.18
C GLN A 200 27.74 -38.11 4.00
N GLY A 201 27.00 -39.12 3.54
CA GLY A 201 26.89 -40.43 4.19
C GLY A 201 28.08 -41.38 3.97
N LYS A 202 29.13 -40.94 3.28
CA LYS A 202 30.36 -41.73 3.00
C LYS A 202 31.60 -41.26 3.78
N GLN A 203 31.42 -40.44 4.82
CA GLN A 203 32.48 -40.06 5.78
C GLN A 203 32.29 -40.79 7.10
#